data_AF-A0A2V7BDI5-F1
#
_entry.id   AF-A0A2V7BDI5-F1
#
_cell.length_a   1.000
_cell.length_b   1.000
_cell.length_c   1.000
_cell.angle_alpha   90.00
_cell.angle_beta   90.00
_cell.angle_gamma   90.00
#
_symmetry.space_group_name_H-M   'P 1'
#
loop_
_entity.id
_entity.type
_entity.pdbx_description
1 polymer ?
#
loop_
_entity_poly.entity_id
_entity_poly.type
_entity_poly.pdbx_seq_one_letter_code
_entity_poly.pdbx_strand_id
1 'polypeptide(L)'
;MRAWKAVVLIDLALVVGVGWGYVYWGLRANHLERELATTRAAAASIEREWSVEGVVRAVLPEIDVLVLTHGEIPGYMPAMTMGFRAASPKITDSIRVGDAVRFTLRGVPPNVVITAIQKAK
;
A
#
# COMPACT_ATOMS: atom_id res chain seq x y z
N MET A 1 27.58 34.09 46.14
CA MET A 1 27.29 32.89 45.32
C MET A 1 25.94 33.12 44.64
N ARG A 2 25.70 32.70 43.38
CA ARG A 2 24.47 31.93 43.00
C ARG A 2 24.02 32.04 41.53
N ALA A 3 24.28 33.13 40.79
CA ALA A 3 23.72 33.27 39.42
C ALA A 3 24.36 32.34 38.39
N TRP A 4 25.70 32.31 38.27
CA TRP A 4 26.38 31.47 37.28
C TRP A 4 26.14 29.97 37.52
N LYS A 5 26.09 29.55 38.80
CA LYS A 5 25.77 28.17 39.19
C LYS A 5 24.36 27.78 38.76
N ALA A 6 23.39 28.70 38.85
CA ALA A 6 22.02 28.44 38.43
C ALA A 6 21.91 28.27 36.91
N VAL A 7 22.60 29.12 36.12
CA VAL A 7 22.64 29.01 34.65
C VAL A 7 23.22 27.66 34.21
N VAL A 8 24.36 27.25 34.79
CA VAL A 8 24.97 25.95 34.48
C VAL A 8 24.05 24.77 34.80
N LEU A 9 23.30 24.84 35.91
CA LEU A 9 22.37 23.76 36.27
C LEU A 9 21.16 23.71 35.32
N ILE A 10 20.68 24.86 34.83
CA ILE A 10 19.59 24.93 33.86
C ILE A 10 20.03 24.36 32.51
N ASP A 11 21.19 24.77 32.01
CA ASP A 11 21.73 24.26 30.74
C ASP A 11 21.98 22.75 30.82
N LEU A 12 22.54 22.28 31.93
CA LEU A 12 22.74 20.84 32.16
C LEU A 12 21.42 20.08 32.15
N ALA A 13 20.39 20.59 32.84
CA ALA A 13 19.07 19.97 32.88
C ALA A 13 18.42 19.93 31.49
N LEU A 14 18.56 20.98 30.70
CA LEU A 14 18.06 21.04 29.32
C LEU A 14 18.77 20.02 28.42
N VAL A 15 20.10 19.96 28.47
CA VAL A 15 20.88 19.00 27.66
C VAL A 15 20.53 17.57 28.04
N VAL A 16 20.41 17.26 29.33
CA VAL A 16 20.03 15.92 29.79
C VAL A 16 18.59 15.59 29.39
N GLY A 17 17.64 16.51 29.56
CA GLY A 17 16.25 16.28 29.17
C GLY A 17 16.08 16.07 27.67
N VAL A 18 16.70 16.92 26.85
CA VAL A 18 16.66 16.82 25.38
C VAL A 18 17.41 15.58 24.90
N GLY A 19 18.59 15.29 25.45
CA GLY A 19 19.39 14.12 25.10
C GLY A 19 18.67 12.82 25.45
N TRP A 20 18.10 12.73 26.66
CA TRP A 20 17.34 11.57 27.09
C TRP A 20 16.05 11.38 26.27
N GLY A 21 15.36 12.48 25.95
CA GLY A 21 14.20 12.47 25.06
C GLY A 21 14.54 11.97 23.67
N TYR A 22 15.65 12.43 23.09
CA TYR A 22 16.11 12.01 21.76
C TYR A 22 16.51 10.52 21.73
N VAL A 23 17.23 10.04 22.74
CA VAL A 23 17.60 8.62 22.86
C VAL A 23 16.35 7.75 23.03
N TYR A 24 15.42 8.14 23.91
CA TYR A 24 14.16 7.41 24.11
C TYR A 24 13.33 7.37 22.82
N TRP A 25 13.20 8.50 22.13
CA TRP A 25 12.50 8.58 20.85
C TRP A 25 13.15 7.70 19.78
N GLY A 26 14.48 7.72 19.67
CA GLY A 26 15.23 6.86 18.75
C GLY A 26 15.04 5.36 19.02
N LEU A 27 15.09 4.94 20.29
CA LEU A 27 14.81 3.56 20.67
C LEU A 27 13.36 3.15 20.35
N ARG A 28 12.40 4.05 20.59
CA ARG A 28 10.99 3.81 20.29
C ARG A 28 10.72 3.72 18.78
N ALA A 29 11.32 4.61 17.99
CA ALA A 29 11.21 4.60 16.54
C ALA A 29 11.75 3.28 15.96
N ASN A 30 12.93 2.84 16.39
CA ASN A 30 13.52 1.57 15.98
C ASN A 30 12.63 0.36 16.31
N HIS A 31 11.96 0.36 17.47
CA HIS A 31 11.02 -0.71 17.83
C HIS A 31 9.81 -0.75 16.89
N LEU A 32 9.20 0.41 16.63
CA LEU A 32 8.06 0.52 15.72
C LEU A 32 8.43 0.12 14.29
N GLU A 33 9.63 0.48 13.83
CA GLU A 33 10.13 0.06 12.52
C GLU A 33 10.27 -1.46 12.42
N ARG A 34 10.76 -2.12 13.47
CA ARG A 34 10.82 -3.59 13.51
C ARG A 34 9.44 -4.22 13.48
N GLU A 35 8.49 -3.71 14.27
CA GLU A 35 7.10 -4.20 14.25
C GLU A 35 6.46 -4.03 12.87
N LEU A 36 6.64 -2.86 12.23
CA LEU A 36 6.19 -2.61 10.87
C LEU A 36 6.85 -3.55 9.86
N ALA A 37 8.15 -3.81 9.98
CA ALA A 37 8.87 -4.73 9.12
C ALA A 37 8.35 -6.17 9.24
N THR A 38 8.12 -6.66 10.47
CA THR A 38 7.53 -7.99 10.69
C THR A 38 6.13 -8.11 10.11
N THR A 39 5.30 -7.07 10.28
CA THR A 39 3.93 -7.03 9.75
C THR A 39 3.92 -7.01 8.22
N ARG A 40 4.81 -6.22 7.59
CA ARG A 40 4.96 -6.18 6.13
C ARG A 40 5.47 -7.51 5.57
N ALA A 41 6.43 -8.15 6.24
CA ALA A 41 6.93 -9.46 5.85
C ALA A 41 5.81 -10.51 5.92
N ALA A 42 4.99 -10.49 6.97
CA ALA A 42 3.82 -11.35 7.09
C ALA A 42 2.80 -11.08 5.97
N ALA A 43 2.49 -9.81 5.67
CA ALA A 43 1.58 -9.45 4.59
C ALA A 43 2.09 -9.92 3.22
N ALA A 44 3.39 -9.76 2.94
CA ALA A 44 4.01 -10.23 1.70
C ALA A 44 3.90 -11.75 1.53
N SER A 45 3.93 -12.53 2.62
CA SER A 45 3.76 -13.99 2.56
C SER A 45 2.35 -14.44 2.18
N ILE A 46 1.36 -13.55 2.32
CA ILE A 46 -0.06 -13.81 2.02
C ILE A 46 -0.47 -13.09 0.72
N GLU A 47 0.41 -12.23 0.17
CA GLU A 47 0.18 -11.59 -1.10
C GLU A 47 0.08 -12.63 -2.21
N ARG A 48 -0.95 -12.49 -3.03
CA ARG A 48 -1.24 -13.38 -4.14
C ARG A 48 -1.27 -12.59 -5.42
N GLU A 49 -0.96 -13.29 -6.50
CA GLU A 49 -1.02 -12.77 -7.85
C GLU A 49 -1.83 -13.72 -8.72
N TRP A 50 -2.71 -13.15 -9.55
CA TRP A 50 -3.55 -13.89 -10.48
C TRP A 50 -3.48 -13.23 -11.85
N SER A 51 -3.37 -14.04 -12.90
CA SER A 51 -3.60 -13.60 -14.27
C SER A 51 -5.01 -14.04 -14.69
N VAL A 52 -5.85 -13.06 -15.04
CA VAL A 52 -7.28 -13.27 -15.28
C VAL A 52 -7.65 -12.63 -16.61
N GLU A 53 -8.56 -13.27 -17.34
CA GLU A 53 -9.16 -12.72 -18.55
C GLU A 53 -10.51 -12.11 -18.23
N GLY A 54 -10.89 -11.06 -18.96
CA GLY A 54 -12.19 -10.42 -18.77
C GLY A 54 -12.52 -9.43 -19.86
N VAL A 55 -13.69 -8.80 -19.72
CA VAL A 55 -14.19 -7.77 -20.62
C VAL A 55 -14.48 -6.51 -19.82
N VAL A 56 -14.01 -5.38 -20.33
CA VAL A 56 -14.19 -4.07 -19.68
C VAL A 56 -15.63 -3.61 -19.86
N ARG A 57 -16.30 -3.32 -18.75
CA ARG A 57 -17.69 -2.83 -18.72
C ARG A 57 -17.78 -1.34 -18.43
N ALA A 58 -16.89 -0.80 -17.61
CA ALA A 58 -16.77 0.63 -17.37
C ALA A 58 -15.34 1.00 -16.98
N VAL A 59 -14.93 2.23 -17.28
CA VAL A 59 -13.65 2.82 -16.87
C VAL A 59 -13.98 4.11 -16.12
N LEU A 60 -13.57 4.20 -14.86
CA LEU A 60 -13.79 5.35 -13.97
C LEU A 60 -12.42 5.94 -13.58
N PRO A 61 -11.82 6.77 -14.44
CA PRO A 61 -10.47 7.30 -14.23
C PRO A 61 -10.39 8.23 -13.02
N GLU A 62 -11.47 8.95 -12.68
CA GLU A 62 -11.55 9.86 -11.53
C GLU A 62 -11.23 9.20 -10.18
N ILE A 63 -11.42 7.88 -10.09
CA ILE A 63 -11.21 7.09 -8.87
C ILE A 63 -10.28 5.89 -9.09
N ASP A 64 -9.63 5.81 -10.25
CA ASP A 64 -8.77 4.70 -10.69
C ASP A 64 -9.47 3.32 -10.61
N VAL A 65 -10.73 3.21 -11.05
CA VAL A 65 -11.48 1.94 -11.01
C VAL A 65 -11.83 1.46 -12.41
N LEU A 66 -11.57 0.18 -12.70
CA LEU A 66 -12.12 -0.52 -13.86
C LEU A 66 -13.21 -1.49 -13.39
N VAL A 67 -14.37 -1.42 -14.02
CA VAL A 67 -15.43 -2.44 -13.87
C VAL A 67 -15.25 -3.47 -14.97
N LEU A 68 -15.00 -4.72 -14.59
CA LEU A 68 -14.68 -5.82 -15.49
C LEU A 68 -15.64 -6.99 -15.23
N THR A 69 -16.14 -7.59 -16.30
CA THR A 69 -16.64 -8.97 -16.24
C THR A 69 -15.43 -9.87 -16.35
N HIS A 70 -14.97 -10.42 -15.24
CA HIS A 70 -13.79 -11.27 -15.19
C HIS A 70 -14.16 -12.75 -15.18
N GLY A 71 -13.25 -13.58 -15.68
CA GLY A 71 -13.30 -15.03 -15.54
C GLY A 71 -13.04 -15.47 -14.10
N GLU A 72 -13.00 -16.78 -13.87
CA GLU A 72 -12.70 -17.32 -12.55
C GLU A 72 -11.32 -16.88 -12.05
N ILE A 73 -11.25 -16.49 -10.79
CA ILE A 73 -10.01 -16.19 -10.07
C ILE A 73 -9.78 -17.34 -9.08
N PRO A 74 -8.90 -18.31 -9.40
CA PRO A 74 -8.76 -19.53 -8.63
C PRO A 74 -8.49 -19.28 -7.16
N GLY A 75 -9.30 -19.90 -6.29
CA GLY A 75 -9.17 -19.80 -4.84
C GLY A 75 -9.51 -18.43 -4.24
N TYR A 76 -10.12 -17.52 -5.02
CA TYR A 76 -10.54 -16.21 -4.53
C TYR A 76 -11.99 -15.89 -4.89
N MET A 77 -12.34 -15.85 -6.19
CA MET A 77 -13.64 -15.38 -6.66
C MET A 77 -14.09 -16.10 -7.94
N PRO A 78 -15.37 -16.53 -8.05
CA PRO A 78 -15.90 -17.05 -9.30
C PRO A 78 -16.04 -15.93 -10.35
N ALA A 79 -16.31 -16.31 -11.60
CA ALA A 79 -16.53 -15.34 -12.69
C ALA A 79 -17.72 -14.42 -12.37
N MET A 80 -17.50 -13.12 -12.34
CA MET A 80 -18.53 -12.12 -12.05
C MET A 80 -18.16 -10.75 -12.63
N THR A 81 -19.05 -9.76 -12.49
CA THR A 81 -18.77 -8.38 -12.89
C THR A 81 -18.57 -7.51 -11.65
N MET A 82 -17.38 -6.95 -11.48
CA MET A 82 -17.07 -6.09 -10.35
C MET A 82 -16.00 -5.05 -10.67
N GLY A 83 -15.86 -4.06 -9.79
CA GLY A 83 -14.85 -3.01 -9.88
C GLY A 83 -13.55 -3.41 -9.19
N PHE A 84 -12.42 -3.18 -9.86
CA PHE A 84 -11.08 -3.29 -9.30
C PHE A 84 -10.34 -1.97 -9.43
N ARG A 85 -9.54 -1.64 -8.41
CA ARG A 85 -8.67 -0.47 -8.46
C ARG A 85 -7.46 -0.74 -9.35
N ALA A 86 -7.10 0.21 -10.21
CA ALA A 86 -5.86 0.20 -10.96
C ALA A 86 -4.70 0.71 -10.11
N ALA A 87 -3.52 0.09 -10.24
CA ALA A 87 -2.31 0.53 -9.55
C ALA A 87 -1.76 1.86 -10.10
N SER A 88 -2.19 2.28 -11.30
CA SER A 88 -1.74 3.52 -11.95
C SER A 88 -2.81 4.01 -12.94
N PRO A 89 -3.03 5.34 -13.05
CA PRO A 89 -3.95 5.94 -14.02
C PRO A 89 -3.65 5.57 -15.48
N LYS A 90 -2.38 5.30 -15.81
CA LYS A 90 -1.98 4.85 -17.16
C LYS A 90 -2.69 3.56 -17.62
N ILE A 91 -3.13 2.73 -16.68
CA ILE A 91 -3.87 1.49 -16.96
C ILE A 91 -5.25 1.84 -17.53
N THR A 92 -5.97 2.77 -16.88
CA THR A 92 -7.30 3.22 -17.33
C THR A 92 -7.23 3.96 -18.66
N ASP A 93 -6.15 4.69 -18.94
CA ASP A 93 -6.00 5.47 -20.19
C ASP A 93 -5.83 4.59 -21.43
N SER A 94 -5.30 3.37 -21.26
CA SER A 94 -4.94 2.46 -22.35
C SER A 94 -6.07 1.53 -22.81
N ILE A 95 -7.19 1.51 -22.07
CA ILE A 95 -8.27 0.53 -22.20
C ILE A 95 -9.61 1.24 -22.39
N ARG A 96 -10.52 0.63 -23.14
CA ARG A 96 -11.86 1.14 -23.42
C ARG A 96 -12.91 0.12 -23.04
N VAL A 97 -14.13 0.61 -22.83
CA VAL A 97 -15.30 -0.24 -22.63
C VAL A 97 -15.50 -1.16 -23.83
N GLY A 98 -15.76 -2.44 -23.56
CA GLY A 98 -15.91 -3.50 -24.55
C GLY A 98 -14.62 -4.23 -24.91
N ASP A 99 -13.44 -3.74 -24.51
CA ASP A 99 -12.18 -4.44 -24.76
C ASP A 99 -12.16 -5.78 -24.00
N ALA A 100 -11.84 -6.85 -24.70
CA ALA A 100 -11.38 -8.09 -24.08
C ALA A 100 -9.95 -7.87 -23.60
N VAL A 101 -9.66 -8.22 -22.35
CA VAL A 101 -8.39 -7.94 -21.69
C VAL A 101 -7.89 -9.14 -20.91
N ARG A 102 -6.56 -9.28 -20.86
CA ARG A 102 -5.87 -10.08 -19.84
C ARG A 102 -5.26 -9.10 -18.85
N PHE A 103 -5.53 -9.29 -17.57
CA PHE A 103 -5.05 -8.41 -16.51
C PHE A 103 -4.46 -9.22 -15.36
N THR A 104 -3.58 -8.57 -14.61
CA THR A 104 -2.92 -9.15 -13.45
C THR A 104 -3.45 -8.48 -12.21
N LEU A 105 -4.04 -9.27 -11.31
CA LEU A 105 -4.44 -8.84 -9.97
C LEU A 105 -3.34 -9.21 -9.00
N ARG A 106 -2.97 -8.28 -8.13
CA ARG A 106 -2.02 -8.52 -7.06
C ARG A 106 -2.50 -7.90 -5.76
N GLY A 107 -2.28 -8.58 -4.64
CA GLY A 107 -2.53 -8.04 -3.31
C GLY A 107 -2.95 -9.11 -2.31
N VAL A 108 -3.47 -8.65 -1.18
CA VAL A 108 -3.97 -9.52 -0.10
C VAL A 108 -5.49 -9.39 -0.08
N PRO A 109 -6.26 -10.46 -0.37
CA PRO A 109 -7.71 -10.47 -0.27
C PRO A 109 -8.23 -9.82 1.02
N PRO A 110 -9.23 -8.93 0.96
CA PRO A 110 -9.97 -8.50 -0.23
C PRO A 110 -9.31 -7.35 -1.03
N ASN A 111 -8.17 -6.81 -0.55
CA ASN A 111 -7.47 -5.67 -1.12
C ASN A 111 -6.53 -6.10 -2.25
N VAL A 112 -7.09 -6.26 -3.45
CA VAL A 112 -6.34 -6.58 -4.68
C VAL A 112 -6.46 -5.45 -5.68
N VAL A 113 -5.39 -5.23 -6.44
CA VAL A 113 -5.31 -4.15 -7.45
C VAL A 113 -4.84 -4.71 -8.79
N ILE A 114 -5.27 -4.05 -9.87
CA ILE A 114 -4.78 -4.35 -11.22
C ILE A 114 -3.39 -3.71 -11.37
N THR A 115 -2.36 -4.53 -11.50
CA THR A 115 -0.97 -4.08 -11.69
C THR A 115 -0.55 -4.01 -13.15
N ALA A 116 -1.16 -4.85 -13.99
CA ALA A 116 -0.91 -4.87 -15.43
C ALA A 116 -2.19 -5.23 -16.18
N ILE A 117 -2.38 -4.63 -17.35
CA ILE A 117 -3.50 -4.94 -18.25
C ILE A 117 -3.00 -4.90 -19.70
N GLN A 118 -3.51 -5.81 -20.52
CA GLN A 118 -3.27 -5.84 -21.94
C GLN A 118 -4.56 -6.26 -22.66
N LYS A 119 -4.80 -5.72 -23.85
CA LYS A 119 -5.90 -6.20 -24.70
C LYS A 119 -5.62 -7.64 -25.12
N ALA A 120 -6.63 -8.50 -25.00
CA ALA A 120 -6.59 -9.83 -25.58
C ALA A 120 -6.58 -9.68 -27.11
N LYS A 121 -5.83 -10.54 -27.79
CA LYS A 121 -5.80 -10.60 -29.25
C LYS A 121 -7.13 -11.11 -29.81
#